data_AF-A0AAD3RW11-F1
#
_entry.id   AF-A0AAD3RW11-F1
#
_cell.length_a   1.000
_cell.length_b   1.000
_cell.length_c   1.000
_cell.angle_alpha   90.00
_cell.angle_beta   90.00
_cell.angle_gamma   90.00
#
_symmetry.space_group_name_H-M   'P 1'
#
loop_
_entity.id
_entity.type
_entity.pdbx_description
1 polymer ?
#
loop_
_entity_poly.entity_id
_entity_poly.type
_entity_poly.pdbx_seq_one_letter_code
_entity_poly.pdbx_strand_id
1 'polypeptide(L)'
;MSDACLFCRIARGDLPAHRVYEDDQILAFLDLHPIRPGHCLIIPKEHHPFFEDLPEALATRITTCAQRLARHMKVLYPVRRVALFYTGIHVAHAHAHVVPMHHEHDVSSQAYLRDGVLDFAIVPQLAADEGAAISDALAAAFSG
;
A
#
# COMPACT_ATOMS: atom_id res chain seq x y z
N MET A 1 -14.48 -1.76 -14.80
CA MET A 1 -14.25 -3.11 -14.22
C MET A 1 -13.73 -4.02 -15.32
N SER A 2 -12.77 -4.90 -15.03
CA SER A 2 -12.14 -5.81 -16.01
C SER A 2 -12.35 -7.27 -15.60
N ASP A 3 -12.82 -8.13 -16.51
CA ASP A 3 -13.08 -9.55 -16.22
C ASP A 3 -11.81 -10.39 -16.06
N ALA A 4 -10.69 -9.94 -16.62
CA ALA A 4 -9.40 -10.56 -16.44
C ALA A 4 -8.75 -10.19 -15.09
N CYS A 5 -9.24 -9.15 -14.41
CA CYS A 5 -8.66 -8.68 -13.15
C CYS A 5 -9.17 -9.51 -11.96
N LEU A 6 -8.25 -10.16 -11.24
CA LEU A 6 -8.56 -10.94 -10.03
C LEU A 6 -9.27 -10.09 -8.97
N PHE A 7 -8.84 -8.84 -8.75
CA PHE A 7 -9.45 -7.95 -7.76
C PHE A 7 -10.82 -7.42 -8.17
N CYS A 8 -11.08 -7.20 -9.47
CA CYS A 8 -12.44 -6.94 -9.95
C CYS A 8 -13.37 -8.13 -9.68
N ARG A 9 -12.88 -9.36 -9.89
CA ARG A 9 -13.64 -10.59 -9.60
C ARG A 9 -13.91 -10.76 -8.11
N ILE A 10 -12.95 -10.45 -7.23
CA ILE A 10 -13.17 -10.41 -5.77
C ILE A 10 -14.19 -9.32 -5.40
N ALA A 11 -14.09 -8.13 -6.00
CA ALA A 11 -15.01 -7.02 -5.74
C ALA A 11 -16.47 -7.37 -6.09
N ARG A 12 -16.68 -8.18 -7.13
CA ARG A 12 -18.00 -8.71 -7.53
C ARG A 12 -18.49 -9.90 -6.70
N GLY A 13 -17.59 -10.56 -5.96
CA GLY A 13 -17.89 -11.80 -5.26
C GLY A 13 -17.75 -13.06 -6.12
N ASP A 14 -17.16 -12.97 -7.32
CA ASP A 14 -16.89 -14.13 -8.20
C ASP A 14 -15.75 -15.01 -7.66
N LEU A 15 -14.91 -14.46 -6.79
CA LEU A 15 -13.81 -15.14 -6.13
C LEU A 15 -13.91 -14.93 -4.60
N PRO A 16 -13.57 -15.95 -3.79
CA PRO A 16 -13.64 -15.84 -2.34
C PRO A 16 -12.56 -14.90 -1.79
N ALA A 17 -12.88 -14.20 -0.71
CA ALA A 17 -11.93 -13.42 0.07
C ALA A 17 -12.39 -13.31 1.52
N HIS A 18 -11.44 -13.19 2.46
CA HIS A 18 -11.74 -12.87 3.85
C HIS A 18 -11.99 -11.36 3.97
N ARG A 19 -13.24 -10.95 3.70
CA ARG A 19 -13.68 -9.54 3.71
C ARG A 19 -13.66 -8.97 5.13
N VAL A 20 -13.14 -7.75 5.24
CA VAL A 20 -12.98 -7.01 6.51
C VAL A 20 -13.90 -5.80 6.54
N TYR A 21 -14.05 -5.11 5.41
CA TYR A 21 -14.92 -3.94 5.26
C TYR A 21 -15.34 -3.80 3.81
N GLU A 22 -16.56 -3.35 3.57
CA GLU A 22 -17.06 -3.05 2.23
C GLU A 22 -18.02 -1.87 2.30
N ASP A 23 -17.90 -0.96 1.34
CA ASP A 23 -18.92 0.05 1.08
C ASP A 23 -19.22 0.13 -0.42
N ASP A 24 -19.86 1.22 -0.85
CA ASP A 24 -20.24 1.46 -2.24
C ASP A 24 -19.04 1.59 -3.20
N GLN A 25 -17.86 2.00 -2.72
CA GLN A 25 -16.71 2.33 -3.57
C GLN A 25 -15.47 1.47 -3.33
N ILE A 26 -15.28 0.94 -2.11
CA ILE A 26 -14.07 0.20 -1.75
C ILE A 26 -14.38 -1.13 -1.06
N LEU A 27 -13.41 -2.04 -1.12
CA LEU A 27 -13.42 -3.32 -0.44
C LEU A 27 -12.09 -3.54 0.26
N ALA A 28 -12.12 -3.90 1.54
CA ALA A 28 -10.95 -4.34 2.30
C ALA A 28 -11.06 -5.83 2.64
N PHE A 29 -9.97 -6.57 2.46
CA PHE A 29 -9.91 -8.01 2.71
C PHE A 29 -8.48 -8.44 3.07
N LEU A 30 -8.32 -9.63 3.67
CA LEU A 30 -6.99 -10.14 3.99
C LEU A 30 -6.21 -10.53 2.73
N ASP A 31 -4.92 -10.22 2.72
CA ASP A 31 -4.00 -10.73 1.71
C ASP A 31 -3.86 -12.25 1.88
N LEU A 32 -3.90 -12.98 0.75
CA LEU A 32 -3.71 -14.42 0.72
C LEU A 32 -2.26 -14.83 1.06
N HIS A 33 -1.28 -13.98 0.73
CA HIS A 33 0.14 -14.18 1.01
C HIS A 33 0.65 -13.05 1.92
N PRO A 34 0.24 -13.05 3.20
CA PRO A 34 0.49 -11.93 4.10
C PRO A 34 1.96 -11.79 4.49
N ILE A 35 2.45 -10.54 4.57
CA ILE A 35 3.76 -10.24 5.19
C ILE A 35 3.73 -10.61 6.68
N ARG A 36 2.64 -10.26 7.36
CA ARG A 36 2.35 -10.60 8.76
C ARG A 36 0.86 -10.90 8.93
N PRO A 37 0.47 -11.70 9.95
CA PRO A 37 -0.93 -11.88 10.31
C PRO A 37 -1.64 -10.52 10.44
N GLY A 38 -2.78 -10.37 9.79
CA GLY A 38 -3.50 -9.10 9.71
C GLY A 38 -3.12 -8.19 8.55
N HIS A 39 -2.25 -8.60 7.63
CA HIS A 39 -2.04 -7.89 6.37
C HIS A 39 -3.35 -7.81 5.55
N CYS A 40 -3.87 -6.60 5.39
CA CYS A 40 -5.06 -6.32 4.60
C CYS A 40 -4.71 -5.59 3.31
N LEU A 41 -5.48 -5.87 2.26
CA LEU A 41 -5.55 -5.07 1.04
C LEU A 41 -6.82 -4.22 1.06
N ILE A 42 -6.74 -2.98 0.60
CA ILE A 42 -7.90 -2.13 0.30
C ILE A 42 -7.88 -1.81 -1.18
N ILE A 43 -8.96 -2.15 -1.89
CA ILE A 43 -9.10 -1.92 -3.32
C ILE A 43 -10.30 -1.00 -3.61
N PRO A 44 -10.24 -0.17 -4.66
CA PRO A 44 -11.44 0.38 -5.26
C PRO A 44 -12.24 -0.75 -5.93
N LYS A 45 -13.57 -0.63 -5.95
CA LYS A 45 -14.45 -1.52 -6.71
C LYS A 45 -14.34 -1.25 -8.21
N GLU A 46 -14.17 0.02 -8.58
CA GLU A 46 -13.79 0.42 -9.93
C GLU A 46 -12.34 0.02 -10.24
N HIS A 47 -12.03 -0.17 -11.52
CA HIS A 47 -10.72 -0.66 -11.93
C HIS A 47 -9.81 0.51 -12.27
N HIS A 48 -8.82 0.74 -11.43
CA HIS A 48 -7.71 1.66 -11.63
C HIS A 48 -6.42 0.82 -11.58
N PRO A 49 -5.58 0.78 -12.61
CA PRO A 49 -4.40 -0.08 -12.61
C PRO A 49 -3.41 0.25 -11.49
N PHE A 50 -3.09 1.53 -11.30
CA PHE A 50 -2.08 2.00 -10.36
C PHE A 50 -2.60 3.09 -9.42
N PHE A 51 -1.79 3.45 -8.42
CA PHE A 51 -2.18 4.39 -7.37
C PHE A 51 -2.45 5.80 -7.94
N GLU A 52 -1.60 6.24 -8.86
CA GLU A 52 -1.68 7.53 -9.55
C GLU A 52 -2.90 7.65 -10.47
N ASP A 53 -3.55 6.53 -10.79
CA ASP A 53 -4.79 6.51 -11.58
C ASP A 53 -6.05 6.72 -10.73
N LEU A 54 -5.92 6.77 -9.39
CA LEU A 54 -7.05 6.93 -8.48
C LEU A 54 -7.54 8.39 -8.45
N PRO A 55 -8.87 8.63 -8.54
CA PRO A 55 -9.43 9.92 -8.19
C PRO A 55 -9.10 10.30 -6.74
N GLU A 56 -8.82 11.58 -6.48
CA GLU A 56 -8.38 12.07 -5.15
C GLU A 56 -9.36 11.68 -4.02
N ALA A 57 -10.67 11.78 -4.29
CA ALA A 57 -11.71 11.40 -3.33
C ALA A 57 -11.63 9.90 -2.97
N LEU A 58 -11.31 9.05 -3.94
CA LEU A 58 -11.20 7.60 -3.74
C LEU A 58 -9.91 7.25 -3.00
N ALA A 59 -8.79 7.87 -3.34
CA ALA A 59 -7.53 7.73 -2.60
C ALA A 59 -7.67 8.16 -1.14
N THR A 60 -8.39 9.27 -0.88
CA THR A 60 -8.70 9.77 0.46
C THR A 60 -9.57 8.78 1.24
N ARG A 61 -10.58 8.20 0.58
CA ARG A 61 -11.46 7.20 1.18
C ARG A 61 -10.70 5.93 1.57
N ILE A 62 -9.83 5.43 0.69
CA ILE A 62 -8.95 4.28 0.98
C ILE A 62 -8.05 4.58 2.17
N THR A 63 -7.41 5.75 2.20
CA THR A 63 -6.53 6.17 3.30
C THR A 63 -7.30 6.28 4.63
N THR A 64 -8.52 6.79 4.59
CA THR A 64 -9.40 6.87 5.77
C THR A 64 -9.75 5.48 6.30
N CYS A 65 -10.06 4.53 5.40
CA CYS A 65 -10.29 3.13 5.77
C CYS A 65 -9.02 2.50 6.38
N ALA A 66 -7.85 2.72 5.77
CA ALA A 66 -6.57 2.23 6.26
C ALA A 66 -6.24 2.75 7.67
N GLN A 67 -6.50 4.03 7.96
CA GLN A 67 -6.30 4.59 9.30
C GLN A 67 -7.18 3.90 10.35
N ARG A 68 -8.44 3.59 10.02
CA ARG A 68 -9.35 2.86 10.92
C ARG A 68 -8.85 1.46 11.18
N LEU A 69 -8.47 0.74 10.12
CA LEU A 69 -7.88 -0.60 10.23
C LEU A 69 -6.60 -0.58 11.08
N ALA A 70 -5.70 0.37 10.83
CA ALA A 70 -4.44 0.49 11.56
C ALA A 70 -4.65 0.68 13.07
N ARG A 71 -5.61 1.53 13.48
CA ARG A 71 -5.93 1.72 14.90
C ARG A 71 -6.44 0.42 15.54
N HIS A 72 -7.27 -0.34 14.83
CA HIS A 72 -7.78 -1.61 15.34
C HIS A 72 -6.71 -2.70 15.37
N MET A 73 -5.86 -2.78 14.35
CA MET A 73 -4.72 -3.70 14.30
C MET A 73 -3.76 -3.50 15.48
N LYS A 74 -3.56 -2.26 15.95
CA LYS A 74 -2.74 -1.99 17.15
C LYS A 74 -3.32 -2.59 18.43
N VAL A 75 -4.64 -2.72 18.53
CA VAL A 75 -5.30 -3.38 19.67
C VAL A 75 -5.13 -4.90 19.58
N LEU A 76 -5.23 -5.46 18.37
CA LEU A 76 -5.15 -6.91 18.14
C LEU A 76 -3.72 -7.47 18.20
N TYR A 77 -2.72 -6.74 17.69
CA TYR A 77 -1.36 -7.25 17.44
C TYR A 77 -0.27 -6.58 18.30
N PRO A 78 -0.62 -5.88 19.38
CA PRO A 78 0.21 -4.90 20.11
C PRO A 78 1.40 -4.23 19.37
N VAL A 79 1.25 -3.86 18.10
CA VAL A 79 2.36 -3.30 17.31
C VAL A 79 2.54 -1.79 17.52
N ARG A 80 3.79 -1.31 17.50
CA ARG A 80 4.09 0.13 17.59
C ARG A 80 3.60 0.90 16.35
N ARG A 81 3.73 0.30 15.17
CA ARG A 81 3.46 0.92 13.86
C ARG A 81 2.68 -0.01 12.94
N VAL A 82 1.93 0.59 12.03
CA VAL A 82 1.24 -0.09 10.93
C VAL A 82 1.68 0.61 9.66
N ALA A 83 2.10 -0.14 8.65
CA ALA A 83 2.49 0.40 7.36
C ALA A 83 1.27 0.58 6.46
N LEU A 84 1.27 1.64 5.65
CA LEU A 84 0.39 1.84 4.52
C LEU A 84 1.27 2.11 3.29
N PHE A 85 1.11 1.34 2.22
CA PHE A 85 1.88 1.53 0.99
C PHE A 85 1.17 0.97 -0.23
N TYR A 86 1.59 1.44 -1.40
CA TYR A 86 1.24 0.90 -2.71
C TYR A 86 2.54 0.47 -3.40
N THR A 87 2.51 -0.65 -4.10
CA THR A 87 3.67 -1.20 -4.81
C THR A 87 3.50 -1.16 -6.33
N GLY A 88 2.26 -1.24 -6.82
CA GLY A 88 1.97 -1.34 -8.25
C GLY A 88 2.37 -2.68 -8.88
N ILE A 89 2.72 -3.69 -8.09
CA ILE A 89 3.20 -4.99 -8.57
C ILE A 89 2.13 -6.09 -8.39
N HIS A 90 2.36 -7.25 -9.02
CA HIS A 90 1.52 -8.46 -9.01
C HIS A 90 0.16 -8.32 -9.71
N VAL A 91 -0.72 -7.46 -9.22
CA VAL A 91 -2.07 -7.25 -9.77
C VAL A 91 -2.20 -5.80 -10.20
N ALA A 92 -2.44 -5.58 -11.50
CA ALA A 92 -2.69 -4.26 -12.09
C ALA A 92 -4.11 -3.77 -11.72
N HIS A 93 -4.34 -3.58 -10.43
CA HIS A 93 -5.52 -2.99 -9.82
C HIS A 93 -5.07 -2.38 -8.51
N ALA A 94 -5.15 -1.06 -8.38
CA ALA A 94 -4.66 -0.29 -7.25
C ALA A 94 -5.10 -0.91 -5.92
N HIS A 95 -4.14 -1.26 -5.08
CA HIS A 95 -4.41 -1.91 -3.80
C HIS A 95 -3.47 -1.36 -2.76
N ALA A 96 -4.05 -0.81 -1.69
CA ALA A 96 -3.29 -0.33 -0.55
C ALA A 96 -3.01 -1.50 0.38
N HIS A 97 -1.74 -1.74 0.69
CA HIS A 97 -1.33 -2.68 1.71
C HIS A 97 -1.42 -2.02 3.09
N VAL A 98 -2.06 -2.68 4.04
CA VAL A 98 -2.11 -2.27 5.46
C VAL A 98 -1.53 -3.39 6.31
N VAL A 99 -0.33 -3.17 6.86
CA VAL A 99 0.45 -4.24 7.52
C VAL A 99 0.75 -3.87 8.96
N PRO A 100 0.31 -4.65 9.97
CA PRO A 100 0.80 -4.49 11.33
C PRO A 100 2.29 -4.88 11.39
N MET A 101 3.16 -3.93 11.72
CA MET A 101 4.60 -4.15 11.74
C MET A 101 5.03 -4.74 13.08
N HIS A 102 5.24 -6.05 13.12
CA HIS A 102 5.78 -6.77 14.27
C HIS A 102 7.29 -6.58 14.41
N HIS A 103 7.97 -6.36 13.29
CA HIS A 103 9.37 -5.98 13.22
C HIS A 103 9.53 -4.65 12.47
N GLU A 104 10.54 -3.86 12.83
CA GLU A 104 10.77 -2.56 12.19
C GLU A 104 11.13 -2.64 10.71
N HIS A 105 11.57 -3.81 10.25
CA HIS A 105 11.93 -4.12 8.86
C HIS A 105 10.92 -5.03 8.14
N ASP A 106 9.72 -5.24 8.69
CA ASP A 106 8.67 -6.00 7.99
C ASP A 106 8.32 -5.40 6.62
N VAL A 107 8.47 -4.09 6.49
CA VAL A 107 8.35 -3.36 5.22
C VAL A 107 9.62 -2.52 5.07
N SER A 108 10.55 -2.94 4.21
CA SER A 108 11.83 -2.28 3.99
C SER A 108 12.28 -2.43 2.53
N SER A 109 13.17 -1.54 2.07
CA SER A 109 13.80 -1.63 0.76
C SER A 109 15.00 -2.57 0.79
N GLN A 110 15.24 -3.31 -0.30
CA GLN A 110 16.48 -4.07 -0.48
C GLN A 110 17.72 -3.19 -0.47
N ALA A 111 17.60 -1.89 -0.80
CA ALA A 111 18.71 -0.94 -0.74
C ALA A 111 19.32 -0.79 0.67
N TYR A 112 18.60 -1.19 1.72
CA TYR A 112 19.15 -1.20 3.08
C TYR A 112 19.91 -2.48 3.41
N LEU A 113 19.78 -3.56 2.64
CA LEU A 113 20.44 -4.84 2.92
C LEU A 113 21.88 -4.81 2.35
N ARG A 114 22.89 -5.09 3.18
CA ARG A 114 24.24 -5.37 2.70
C ARG A 114 24.30 -6.76 2.10
N ASP A 115 25.01 -6.92 0.98
CA ASP A 115 25.19 -8.17 0.23
C ASP A 115 25.14 -9.46 1.09
N GLY A 116 23.98 -10.11 1.11
CA GLY A 116 23.78 -11.41 1.76
C GLY A 116 23.83 -11.44 3.29
N VAL A 117 23.98 -10.30 3.97
CA VAL A 117 23.96 -10.21 5.45
C VAL A 117 22.73 -9.39 5.87
N LEU A 118 21.98 -9.87 6.85
CA LEU A 118 20.88 -9.14 7.51
C LEU A 118 21.41 -7.96 8.37
N ASP A 119 22.33 -7.17 7.82
CA ASP A 119 22.88 -5.96 8.41
C ASP A 119 22.41 -4.76 7.57
N PHE A 120 21.72 -3.83 8.23
CA PHE A 120 21.09 -2.69 7.55
C PHE A 120 22.10 -1.55 7.41
N ALA A 121 22.39 -1.13 6.17
CA ALA A 121 23.31 -0.04 5.88
C ALA A 121 22.61 1.34 5.88
N ILE A 122 23.38 2.38 6.20
CA ILE A 122 23.00 3.76 5.90
C ILE A 122 23.08 3.93 4.39
N VAL A 123 21.96 4.29 3.76
CA VAL A 123 21.89 4.63 2.34
C VAL A 123 22.58 5.99 2.13
N PRO A 124 23.35 6.19 1.03
CA PRO A 124 24.00 7.47 0.75
C PRO A 124 23.03 8.65 0.77
N GLN A 125 23.51 9.79 1.27
CA GLN A 125 22.78 11.05 1.17
C GLN A 125 22.91 11.60 -0.25
N LEU A 126 21.81 12.15 -0.79
CA LEU A 126 21.77 12.83 -2.07
C LEU A 126 22.70 14.05 -2.06
N ALA A 127 23.45 14.27 -3.14
CA ALA A 127 24.26 15.48 -3.28
C ALA A 127 23.35 16.72 -3.30
N ALA A 128 23.82 17.86 -2.77
CA ALA A 128 22.97 19.03 -2.56
C ALA A 128 22.45 19.64 -3.88
N ASP A 129 23.31 19.70 -4.90
CA ASP A 129 22.99 20.15 -6.25
C ASP A 129 22.04 19.19 -6.96
N GLU A 130 22.28 17.88 -6.84
CA GLU A 130 21.38 16.83 -7.34
C GLU A 130 19.98 16.94 -6.70
N GLY A 131 19.92 17.15 -5.39
CA GLY A 131 18.66 17.32 -4.66
C GLY A 131 17.86 18.54 -5.07
N ALA A 132 18.53 19.67 -5.32
CA ALA A 132 17.86 20.87 -5.80
C ALA A 132 17.23 20.65 -7.19
N ALA A 133 17.99 20.07 -8.12
CA ALA A 133 17.51 19.82 -9.48
C ALA A 133 16.31 18.84 -9.51
N ILE A 134 16.37 17.76 -8.73
CA ILE A 134 15.27 16.80 -8.62
C ILE A 134 14.03 17.46 -7.99
N SER A 135 14.22 18.25 -6.95
CA SER A 135 13.13 18.97 -6.28
C SER A 135 12.40 19.91 -7.24
N ASP A 136 13.13 20.72 -7.99
CA ASP A 136 12.54 21.68 -8.94
C ASP A 136 11.76 20.96 -10.04
N ALA A 137 12.30 19.87 -10.58
CA ALA A 137 11.63 19.07 -11.62
C ALA A 137 10.32 18.45 -11.13
N LEU A 138 10.29 17.91 -9.90
CA LEU A 138 9.08 17.32 -9.32
C LEU A 138 8.04 18.38 -8.91
N ALA A 139 8.49 19.56 -8.44
CA ALA A 139 7.59 20.64 -8.04
C ALA A 139 6.74 21.18 -9.21
N ALA A 140 7.19 21.02 -10.46
CA ALA A 140 6.43 21.38 -11.65
C ALA A 140 5.04 20.72 -11.73
N ALA A 141 4.85 19.56 -11.07
CA ALA A 141 3.55 18.89 -11.00
C ALA A 141 2.47 19.70 -10.26
N PHE A 142 2.84 20.73 -9.49
CA PHE A 142 1.93 21.54 -8.67
C PHE A 142 1.80 23.00 -9.13
N SER A 143 2.40 23.36 -10.26
CA SER A 143 2.54 24.76 -10.70
C SER A 143 1.45 25.21 -11.70
N GLY A 144 0.25 24.62 -11.65
CA GLY A 144 -0.87 24.91 -12.56
C GLY A 144 -2.18 25.13 -11.83
#